data_AF-A0A382M5Z0-F1
#
_entry.id   AF-A0A382M5Z0-F1
#
_cell.length_a   1.000
_cell.length_b   1.000
_cell.length_c   1.000
_cell.angle_alpha   90.00
_cell.angle_beta   90.00
_cell.angle_gamma   90.00
#
_symmetry.space_group_name_H-M   'P 1'
#
loop_
_entity.id
_entity.type
_entity.pdbx_description
1 polymer ?
#
loop_
_entity_poly.entity_id
_entity_poly.type
_entity_poly.pdbx_seq_one_letter_code
_entity_poly.pdbx_strand_id
1 'polypeptide(L)'
;MALTAIPVGFVAGLFGIGGGLITVPFLFYIFSSLDFNQSYIMHLAVGTSFAIIVPTSIASVLTHHKFNAVDVDIVKSYGIHVIIGVIF
;
A
#
# COMPACT_ATOMS: atom_id res chain seq x y z
N MET A 1 3.08 6.40 21.19
CA MET A 1 2.59 6.43 19.79
C MET A 1 3.53 7.19 18.86
N ALA A 2 3.96 8.43 19.17
CA ALA A 2 4.88 9.17 18.29
C ALA A 2 6.28 8.53 18.13
N LEU A 3 6.85 7.98 19.21
CA LEU A 3 8.17 7.32 19.19
C LEU A 3 8.23 6.07 18.30
N THR A 4 7.12 5.37 18.11
CA THR A 4 7.03 4.18 17.25
C THR A 4 6.63 4.51 15.82
N ALA A 5 5.86 5.58 15.61
CA ALA A 5 5.40 6.00 14.29
C ALA A 5 6.53 6.58 13.42
N ILE A 6 7.48 7.30 14.01
CA ILE A 6 8.57 7.97 13.27
C ILE A 6 9.53 6.95 12.62
N PRO A 7 10.07 5.95 13.33
CA PRO A 7 10.96 4.96 12.71
C PRO A 7 10.24 4.12 11.66
N VAL A 8 8.99 3.75 11.93
CA VAL A 8 8.16 2.95 11.02
C VAL A 8 7.85 3.73 9.75
N GLY A 9 7.46 5.01 9.84
CA GLY A 9 7.24 5.86 8.68
C GLY A 9 8.52 6.15 7.88
N PHE A 10 9.65 6.30 8.56
CA PHE A 10 10.95 6.48 7.93
C PHE A 10 11.38 5.23 7.16
N VAL A 11 11.28 4.05 7.77
CA VAL A 11 11.58 2.75 7.14
C VAL A 11 10.63 2.48 5.98
N ALA A 12 9.33 2.76 6.14
CA ALA A 12 8.34 2.65 5.06
C ALA A 12 8.72 3.49 3.83
N GLY A 13 9.18 4.73 4.05
CA GLY A 13 9.62 5.63 3.00
C GLY A 13 10.96 5.23 2.38
N LEU A 14 11.91 4.74 3.19
CA LEU A 14 13.26 4.38 2.76
C LEU A 14 13.29 3.12 1.89
N PHE A 15 12.52 2.09 2.24
CA PHE A 15 12.50 0.83 1.50
C PHE A 15 11.72 0.92 0.18
N GLY A 16 10.97 2.00 -0.07
CA GLY A 16 10.26 2.20 -1.33
C GLY A 16 9.16 1.15 -1.61
N ILE A 17 8.81 0.33 -0.61
CA ILE A 17 7.87 -0.80 -0.74
C ILE A 17 6.41 -0.33 -0.96
N GLY A 18 6.16 0.98 -0.86
CA GLY A 18 4.80 1.52 -0.83
C GLY A 18 4.18 1.22 0.53
N GLY A 19 3.60 2.23 1.16
CA GLY A 19 3.19 2.16 2.57
C GLY A 19 2.31 0.96 2.94
N GLY A 20 1.68 0.25 2.01
CA GLY A 20 0.72 -0.83 2.25
C GLY A 20 1.14 -1.92 3.24
N LEU A 21 2.39 -2.39 3.18
CA LEU A 21 2.89 -3.42 4.12
C LEU A 21 2.87 -2.93 5.58
N ILE A 22 3.01 -1.62 5.78
CA ILE A 22 3.03 -0.96 7.10
C ILE A 22 1.67 -0.34 7.43
N THR A 23 0.95 0.18 6.44
CA THR A 23 -0.34 0.85 6.59
C THR A 23 -1.42 -0.12 7.09
N VAL A 24 -1.45 -1.36 6.61
CA VAL A 24 -2.44 -2.36 7.04
C VAL A 24 -2.35 -2.69 8.54
N PRO A 25 -1.20 -3.13 9.11
CA PRO A 25 -1.10 -3.40 10.54
C PRO A 25 -1.31 -2.13 11.38
N PHE A 26 -0.88 -0.96 10.88
CA PHE A 26 -1.09 0.30 11.59
C PHE A 26 -2.59 0.66 11.68
N LEU A 27 -3.32 0.54 10.57
CA LEU A 27 -4.78 0.72 10.55
C LEU A 27 -5.50 -0.31 11.41
N PHE A 28 -5.03 -1.56 11.42
CA PHE A 28 -5.55 -2.61 12.30
C PHE A 28 -5.44 -2.20 13.78
N TYR A 29 -4.27 -1.72 14.22
CA TYR A 29 -4.10 -1.25 15.60
C TYR A 29 -4.97 -0.04 15.93
N ILE A 30 -5.13 0.91 15.00
CA ILE A 30 -5.99 2.07 15.17
C ILE A 30 -7.46 1.64 15.31
N PHE A 31 -7.96 0.81 14.40
CA PHE A 31 -9.34 0.33 14.42
C PHE A 31 -9.61 -0.59 15.62
N SER A 32 -8.62 -1.36 16.05
CA SER A 32 -8.70 -2.15 17.29
C SER A 32 -8.72 -1.28 18.55
N SER A 33 -8.12 -0.10 18.53
CA SER A 33 -8.15 0.86 19.65
C SER A 33 -9.46 1.66 19.72
N LEU A 34 -10.24 1.65 18.63
CA LEU A 34 -11.53 2.35 18.51
C LEU A 34 -12.74 1.45 18.85
N ASP A 35 -12.51 0.26 19.41
CA ASP A 35 -13.53 -0.72 19.83
C ASP A 35 -14.47 -1.17 18.69
N PHE A 36 -13.95 -1.22 17.45
CA PHE A 36 -14.69 -1.78 16.31
C PHE A 36 -14.86 -3.30 16.43
N ASN A 37 -15.93 -3.83 15.83
CA ASN A 37 -16.20 -5.26 15.84
C ASN A 37 -15.08 -6.05 15.12
N GLN A 38 -14.44 -6.98 15.82
CA GLN A 38 -13.28 -7.77 15.38
C GLN A 38 -13.47 -8.41 13.99
N SER A 39 -14.70 -8.75 13.62
CA SER A 39 -15.02 -9.38 12.32
C SER A 39 -14.74 -8.48 11.12
N TYR A 40 -14.81 -7.16 11.28
CA TYR A 40 -14.66 -6.19 10.19
C TYR A 40 -13.33 -5.43 10.21
N ILE A 41 -12.59 -5.45 11.33
CA ILE A 41 -11.35 -4.68 11.48
C ILE A 41 -10.36 -4.99 10.35
N MET A 42 -10.18 -6.27 10.01
CA MET A 42 -9.24 -6.66 8.97
C MET A 42 -9.70 -6.21 7.58
N HIS A 43 -10.99 -6.36 7.27
CA HIS A 43 -11.57 -5.90 6.00
C HIS A 43 -11.47 -4.38 5.85
N LEU A 44 -11.70 -3.62 6.93
CA LEU A 44 -11.53 -2.17 6.97
C LEU A 44 -10.06 -1.78 6.77
N ALA A 45 -9.14 -2.38 7.51
CA ALA A 45 -7.71 -2.04 7.42
C ALA A 45 -7.16 -2.29 6.00
N VAL A 46 -7.45 -3.46 5.42
CA VAL A 46 -7.01 -3.82 4.06
C VAL A 46 -7.72 -2.94 3.02
N GLY A 47 -9.03 -2.77 3.13
CA GLY A 47 -9.84 -1.98 2.20
C GLY A 47 -9.43 -0.51 2.16
N THR A 48 -9.25 0.12 3.33
CA THR A 48 -8.80 1.51 3.43
C THR A 48 -7.38 1.68 2.90
N SER A 49 -6.48 0.74 3.17
CA SER A 49 -5.13 0.77 2.59
C SER A 49 -5.15 0.71 1.06
N PHE A 50 -5.95 -0.19 0.46
CA PHE A 50 -6.12 -0.25 -0.99
C PHE A 50 -6.74 1.02 -1.57
N ALA A 51 -7.74 1.59 -0.91
CA ALA A 51 -8.37 2.85 -1.32
C ALA A 51 -7.37 4.02 -1.37
N ILE A 52 -6.32 4.00 -0.55
CA ILE A 52 -5.24 4.99 -0.57
C ILE A 52 -4.22 4.64 -1.68
N ILE A 53 -3.81 3.37 -1.79
CA ILE A 53 -2.71 2.95 -2.67
C ILE A 53 -3.10 3.00 -4.15
N VAL A 54 -4.32 2.61 -4.51
CA VAL A 54 -4.75 2.56 -5.92
C VAL A 54 -4.69 3.93 -6.61
N PRO A 55 -5.34 5.01 -6.11
CA PRO A 55 -5.30 6.30 -6.76
C PRO A 55 -3.90 6.95 -6.72
N THR A 56 -3.16 6.77 -5.61
CA THR A 56 -1.80 7.32 -5.48
C THR A 56 -0.82 6.64 -6.44
N SER A 57 -0.92 5.32 -6.62
CA SER A 57 -0.12 4.57 -7.59
C SER A 57 -0.44 4.99 -9.02
N ILE A 58 -1.71 5.17 -9.37
CA ILE A 58 -2.12 5.65 -10.69
C ILE A 58 -1.53 7.04 -10.96
N ALA A 59 -1.69 7.98 -10.02
CA ALA A 59 -1.15 9.34 -10.16
C ALA A 59 0.39 9.33 -10.29
N SER A 60 1.07 8.48 -9.54
CA SER A 60 2.52 8.31 -9.60
C SER A 60 2.98 7.80 -10.96
N VAL A 61 2.37 6.73 -11.47
CA VAL A 61 2.70 6.15 -12.79
C VAL A 61 2.43 7.14 -13.91
N LEU A 62 1.28 7.83 -13.88
CA LEU A 62 0.94 8.85 -14.87
C LEU A 62 1.96 9.99 -14.90
N THR A 63 2.44 10.41 -13.73
CA THR A 63 3.45 11.46 -13.62
C THR A 63 4.79 11.00 -14.19
N HIS A 64 5.27 9.80 -13.83
CA HIS A 64 6.53 9.24 -14.35
C HIS A 64 6.46 8.94 -15.85
N HIS A 65 5.30 8.56 -16.36
CA HIS A 65 5.09 8.32 -17.78
C HIS A 65 5.24 9.61 -18.60
N LYS A 66 4.84 10.78 -18.05
CA LYS A 66 5.06 12.08 -18.70
C LYS A 66 6.55 12.43 -18.83
N PHE A 67 7.41 11.88 -17.98
CA PHE A 67 8.86 12.08 -18.02
C PHE A 67 9.60 11.00 -18.83
N ASN A 68 8.89 10.15 -19.60
CA ASN A 68 9.45 8.99 -20.32
C ASN A 68 10.26 8.03 -19.43
N ALA A 69 9.95 7.99 -18.13
CA ALA A 69 10.65 7.17 -17.14
C ALA A 69 9.93 5.83 -16.85
N VAL A 70 8.95 5.46 -17.68
CA VAL A 70 8.14 4.23 -17.51
C VAL A 70 8.37 3.31 -18.70
N ASP A 71 8.96 2.15 -18.42
CA ASP A 71 9.07 1.05 -19.39
C ASP A 71 7.80 0.19 -19.32
N VAL A 72 6.96 0.33 -20.34
CA VAL A 72 5.67 -0.38 -20.45
C VAL A 72 5.82 -1.88 -20.70
N ASP A 73 6.93 -2.34 -21.28
CA ASP A 73 7.18 -3.76 -21.51
C ASP A 73 7.48 -4.47 -20.19
N ILE A 74 8.27 -3.83 -19.32
CA ILE A 74 8.50 -4.31 -17.95
C ILE A 74 7.20 -4.31 -17.15
N VAL A 75 6.42 -3.23 -17.18
CA VAL A 75 5.14 -3.15 -16.44
C VAL A 75 4.19 -4.27 -16.87
N LYS A 76 4.13 -4.60 -18.17
CA LYS A 76 3.27 -5.66 -18.69
C LYS A 76 3.76 -7.06 -18.31
N SER A 77 5.08 -7.28 -18.40
CA SER A 77 5.69 -8.56 -18.00
C SER A 77 5.57 -8.80 -16.50
N TYR A 78 5.96 -7.86 -15.65
CA TYR A 78 5.83 -8.04 -14.19
C TYR A 78 4.37 -8.04 -13.74
N GLY A 79 3.51 -7.22 -14.38
CA GLY A 79 2.08 -7.15 -14.08
C GLY A 79 1.37 -8.49 -14.24
N ILE A 80 1.66 -9.26 -15.30
CA ILE A 80 1.03 -10.59 -15.49
C ILE A 80 1.43 -11.55 -14.36
N HIS A 81 2.71 -11.54 -13.94
CA HIS A 81 3.20 -12.38 -12.86
C HIS A 81 2.57 -12.00 -11.51
N VAL A 82 2.37 -10.70 -11.26
CA VAL A 82 1.69 -10.21 -10.05
C VAL A 82 0.23 -10.67 -10.03
N ILE A 83 -0.49 -10.57 -11.15
CA ILE A 83 -1.90 -11.03 -11.22
C ILE A 83 -2.00 -12.52 -10.95
N ILE A 84 -1.11 -13.32 -11.55
CA ILE A 84 -1.06 -14.77 -11.33
C ILE A 84 -0.80 -15.07 -9.84
N GLY A 85 0.15 -14.39 -9.21
CA GLY A 85 0.48 -14.58 -7.80
C GLY A 85 -0.55 -14.05 -6.80
N VAL A 86 -1.54 -13.26 -7.23
CA VAL A 86 -2.67 -12.83 -6.37
C VAL A 86 -3.85 -13.80 -6.46
N ILE A 87 -4.03 -14.44 -7.62
CA ILE A 87 -5.13 -15.39 -7.86
C ILE A 87 -4.84 -16.76 -7.26
N PHE A 88 -3.59 -17.20 -7.27
CA PHE A 88 -3.12 -18.49 -6.72
C PHE A 88 -2.46 -18.32 -5.36
#